data_AF-A0A653DAX2-F1
#
_entry.id   AF-A0A653DAX2-F1
#
_cell.length_a   1.000
_cell.length_b   1.000
_cell.length_c   1.000
_cell.angle_alpha   90.00
_cell.angle_beta   90.00
_cell.angle_gamma   90.00
#
_symmetry.space_group_name_H-M   'P 1'
#
loop_
_entity.id
_entity.type
_entity.pdbx_description
1 polymer ?
#
loop_
_entity_poly.entity_id
_entity_poly.type
_entity_poly.pdbx_seq_one_letter_code
_entity_poly.pdbx_strand_id
1 'polypeptide(L)'
;MSHILINVVILGYCLLYIGDWGWSKVKWSIDMENFPIMLGVIVFSYTSQIFLPTLEGNMEDPSKFEWMLDWSHVWAAIFKAVFGYICFLTFQNDTQQVITNNLPSAGFKGLVNLFLVLKALLSYPLPYYAACELLERSLFRGKPKTVFPPIYDMDGELKVWGLAWREGVVVFTILLACFIPHFSILMGFIGNFTGTMLSLIWPCYFHLKLKRSTLETKTIAFDYFIIALGLVLGIIGMFDSGTALIKAYSVGY
;
A
#
# COMPACT_ATOMS: atom_id res chain seq x y z
N MET A 1 17.29 6.07 4.56
CA MET A 1 17.82 6.50 5.88
C MET A 1 16.71 7.02 6.82
N SER A 2 15.85 7.94 6.39
CA SER A 2 14.75 8.50 7.21
C SER A 2 13.78 7.46 7.78
N HIS A 3 13.41 6.43 7.02
CA HIS A 3 12.53 5.34 7.48
C HIS A 3 13.11 4.57 8.69
N ILE A 4 14.41 4.27 8.65
CA ILE A 4 15.09 3.54 9.74
C ILE A 4 15.11 4.41 11.00
N LEU A 5 15.43 5.71 10.86
CA LEU A 5 15.48 6.64 11.98
C LEU A 5 14.13 6.73 12.70
N ILE A 6 13.02 6.90 11.96
CA ILE A 6 11.68 6.96 12.55
C ILE A 6 11.37 5.66 13.32
N ASN A 7 11.67 4.50 12.72
CA ASN A 7 11.39 3.21 13.35
C ASN A 7 12.23 3.00 14.62
N VAL A 8 13.52 3.35 14.60
CA VAL A 8 14.39 3.26 15.78
C VAL A 8 13.91 4.19 16.88
N VAL A 9 13.48 5.40 16.54
CA VAL A 9 12.95 6.37 17.51
C VAL A 9 11.68 5.85 18.18
N ILE A 10 10.73 5.34 17.40
CA ILE A 10 9.47 4.80 17.94
C ILE A 10 9.72 3.54 18.76
N LEU A 11 10.49 2.58 18.25
CA LEU A 11 10.81 1.37 19.00
C LEU A 11 11.59 1.68 20.28
N GLY A 12 12.56 2.58 20.21
CA GLY A 12 13.30 3.05 21.39
C GLY A 12 12.37 3.64 22.44
N TYR A 13 11.42 4.49 22.03
CA TYR A 13 10.39 5.00 22.92
C TYR A 13 9.56 3.86 23.54
N CYS A 14 9.03 2.94 22.74
CA CYS A 14 8.21 1.82 23.23
C CYS A 14 8.97 0.90 24.21
N LEU A 15 10.27 0.69 23.97
CA LEU A 15 11.12 -0.13 24.84
C LEU A 15 11.45 0.55 26.17
N LEU A 16 11.49 1.89 26.23
CA LEU A 16 11.66 2.62 27.50
C LEU A 16 10.46 2.42 28.43
N TYR A 17 9.27 2.20 27.88
CA TYR A 17 8.03 1.94 28.63
C TYR A 17 7.68 0.45 28.72
N ILE A 18 8.68 -0.45 28.59
CA ILE A 18 8.45 -1.90 28.64
C ILE A 18 7.78 -2.38 29.93
N GLY A 19 8.02 -1.68 31.04
CA GLY A 19 7.39 -1.97 32.33
C GLY A 19 5.87 -1.72 32.35
N ASP A 20 5.38 -0.81 31.51
CA ASP A 20 3.98 -0.38 31.44
C ASP A 20 3.21 -1.06 30.30
N TRP A 21 3.79 -2.09 29.68
CA TRP A 21 3.17 -2.78 28.56
C TRP A 21 1.85 -3.44 28.96
N GLY A 22 0.79 -3.13 28.20
CA GLY A 22 -0.57 -3.54 28.47
C GLY A 22 -0.91 -4.94 27.98
N TRP A 23 -0.23 -5.97 28.50
CA TRP A 23 -0.47 -7.36 28.10
C TRP A 23 -1.93 -7.81 28.27
N SER A 24 -2.63 -7.28 29.29
CA SER A 24 -4.04 -7.57 29.55
C SER A 24 -5.01 -6.94 28.55
N LYS A 25 -4.56 -5.98 27.74
CA LYS A 25 -5.37 -5.30 26.71
C LYS A 25 -5.35 -6.03 25.36
N VAL A 26 -4.49 -7.02 25.20
CA VAL A 26 -4.44 -7.85 23.98
C VAL A 26 -5.71 -8.69 23.91
N LYS A 27 -6.56 -8.39 22.92
CA LYS A 27 -7.76 -9.16 22.63
C LYS A 27 -7.40 -10.35 21.75
N TRP A 28 -7.85 -11.54 22.15
CA TRP A 28 -7.71 -12.77 21.37
C TRP A 28 -8.92 -13.07 20.48
N SER A 29 -9.98 -12.25 20.58
CA SER A 29 -11.17 -12.32 19.75
C SER A 29 -11.00 -11.54 18.46
N ILE A 30 -11.47 -12.09 17.34
CA ILE A 30 -11.53 -11.39 16.06
C ILE A 30 -12.71 -10.41 16.08
N ASP A 31 -12.42 -9.13 15.86
CA ASP A 31 -13.45 -8.11 15.65
C ASP A 31 -13.86 -8.10 14.18
N MET A 32 -15.04 -8.65 13.89
CA MET A 32 -15.52 -8.82 12.50
C MET A 32 -15.78 -7.49 11.79
N GLU A 33 -16.00 -6.38 12.52
CA GLU A 33 -16.22 -5.06 11.91
C GLU A 33 -14.91 -4.48 11.36
N ASN A 34 -13.82 -4.61 12.12
CA ASN A 34 -12.53 -4.03 11.76
C ASN A 34 -11.61 -5.00 11.00
N PHE A 35 -11.91 -6.30 11.03
CA PHE A 35 -11.07 -7.34 10.43
C PHE A 35 -10.91 -7.18 8.90
N PRO A 36 -11.97 -6.94 8.10
CA PRO A 36 -11.82 -6.74 6.66
C PRO A 36 -11.03 -5.46 6.31
N ILE A 37 -11.19 -4.39 7.09
CA ILE A 37 -10.41 -3.15 6.92
C ILE A 37 -8.92 -3.43 7.21
N MET A 38 -8.62 -4.15 8.29
CA MET A 38 -7.26 -4.56 8.66
C MET A 38 -6.61 -5.42 7.56
N LEU A 39 -7.33 -6.40 7.00
CA LEU A 39 -6.82 -7.22 5.89
C LEU A 39 -6.46 -6.35 4.69
N GLY A 40 -7.31 -5.39 4.34
CA GLY A 40 -7.01 -4.42 3.29
C GLY A 40 -5.74 -3.62 3.56
N VAL A 41 -5.56 -3.11 4.78
CA VAL A 41 -4.35 -2.38 5.16
C VAL A 41 -3.10 -3.27 5.04
N ILE A 42 -3.18 -4.53 5.44
CA ILE A 42 -2.08 -5.49 5.30
C ILE A 42 -1.74 -5.70 3.83
N VAL A 43 -2.72 -6.04 2.99
CA VAL A 43 -2.54 -6.27 1.55
C VAL A 43 -1.97 -5.03 0.86
N PHE A 44 -2.50 -3.84 1.16
CA PHE A 44 -1.97 -2.58 0.67
C PHE A 44 -0.49 -2.40 1.04
N SER A 45 -0.12 -2.76 2.27
CA SER A 45 1.26 -2.62 2.78
C SER A 45 2.30 -3.53 2.09
N TYR A 46 1.85 -4.54 1.33
CA TYR A 46 2.67 -5.43 0.50
C TYR A 46 2.54 -5.14 -1.01
N THR A 47 1.76 -4.14 -1.38
CA THR A 47 1.58 -3.79 -2.79
C THR A 47 2.87 -3.20 -3.36
N SER A 48 3.60 -4.01 -4.12
CA SER A 48 4.87 -3.66 -4.77
C SER A 48 4.91 -4.02 -6.26
N GLN A 49 3.81 -4.57 -6.78
CA GLN A 49 3.71 -5.20 -8.11
C GLN A 49 4.06 -4.24 -9.26
N ILE A 50 3.80 -2.94 -9.10
CA ILE A 50 4.13 -1.92 -10.11
C ILE A 50 5.64 -1.71 -10.28
N PHE A 51 6.44 -2.05 -9.26
CA PHE A 51 7.88 -1.86 -9.26
C PHE A 51 8.65 -3.14 -9.61
N LEU A 52 8.02 -4.31 -9.47
CA LEU A 52 8.68 -5.60 -9.65
C LEU A 52 9.38 -5.77 -11.00
N PRO A 53 8.75 -5.45 -12.17
CA PRO A 53 9.41 -5.62 -13.45
C PRO A 53 10.63 -4.70 -13.62
N THR A 54 10.52 -3.45 -13.15
CA THR A 54 11.63 -2.50 -13.18
C THR A 54 12.74 -2.94 -12.24
N LEU A 55 12.40 -3.46 -11.06
CA LEU A 55 13.37 -3.96 -10.10
C LEU A 55 14.15 -5.15 -10.67
N GLU A 56 13.45 -6.15 -11.18
CA GLU A 56 14.04 -7.35 -11.82
C GLU A 56 14.98 -6.96 -12.97
N GLY A 57 14.55 -6.04 -13.85
CA GLY A 57 15.35 -5.59 -14.99
C GLY A 57 16.58 -4.76 -14.61
N ASN A 58 16.65 -4.24 -13.38
CA ASN A 58 17.79 -3.46 -12.87
C ASN A 58 18.67 -4.27 -11.90
N MET A 59 18.38 -5.55 -11.65
CA MET A 59 19.25 -6.40 -10.84
C MET A 59 20.53 -6.77 -11.58
N GLU A 60 21.67 -6.75 -10.88
CA GLU A 60 22.95 -7.26 -11.40
C GLU A 60 22.84 -8.74 -11.80
N ASP A 61 22.08 -9.52 -11.03
CA ASP A 61 21.79 -10.93 -11.31
C ASP A 61 20.27 -11.20 -11.18
N PRO A 62 19.51 -11.12 -12.29
CA PRO A 62 18.07 -11.38 -12.30
C PRO A 62 17.69 -12.81 -11.88
N SER A 63 18.59 -13.79 -11.96
CA SER A 63 18.29 -15.17 -11.56
C SER A 63 17.99 -15.32 -10.07
N LYS A 64 18.41 -14.34 -9.25
CA LYS A 64 18.17 -14.30 -7.80
C LYS A 64 16.91 -13.53 -7.41
N PHE A 65 16.09 -13.10 -8.38
CA PHE A 65 14.91 -12.29 -8.12
C PHE A 65 13.91 -12.96 -7.17
N GLU A 66 13.57 -14.24 -7.42
CA GLU A 66 12.65 -15.00 -6.55
C GLU A 66 13.18 -15.10 -5.12
N TRP A 67 14.46 -15.47 -4.95
CA TRP A 67 15.10 -15.56 -3.65
C TRP A 67 15.10 -14.21 -2.90
N MET A 68 15.39 -13.12 -3.60
CA MET A 68 15.32 -11.77 -3.04
C MET A 68 13.89 -11.42 -2.61
N LEU A 69 12.88 -11.77 -3.42
CA LEU A 69 11.49 -11.52 -3.09
C LEU A 69 11.04 -12.29 -1.84
N ASP A 70 11.36 -13.57 -1.74
CA ASP A 70 10.98 -14.41 -0.61
C ASP A 70 11.52 -13.84 0.70
N TRP A 71 12.83 -13.58 0.77
CA TRP A 71 13.46 -13.05 1.98
C TRP A 71 13.00 -11.65 2.32
N SER A 72 12.83 -10.78 1.33
CA SER A 72 12.36 -9.41 1.57
C SER A 72 10.93 -9.41 2.15
N HIS A 73 10.04 -10.28 1.69
CA HIS A 73 8.69 -10.42 2.23
C HIS A 73 8.69 -11.03 3.63
N VAL A 74 9.49 -12.08 3.88
CA VAL A 74 9.62 -12.71 5.21
C VAL A 74 10.10 -11.69 6.24
N TRP A 75 11.18 -10.97 5.95
CA TRP A 75 11.70 -9.95 6.86
C TRP A 75 10.73 -8.78 7.06
N ALA A 76 10.04 -8.35 5.98
CA ALA A 76 9.01 -7.33 6.09
C ALA A 76 7.86 -7.78 7.00
N ALA A 77 7.42 -9.04 6.91
CA ALA A 77 6.36 -9.60 7.74
C ALA A 77 6.74 -9.63 9.22
N ILE A 78 7.92 -10.18 9.52
CA ILE A 78 8.44 -10.23 10.89
C ILE A 78 8.55 -8.81 11.45
N PHE A 79 9.17 -7.90 10.71
CA PHE A 79 9.37 -6.52 11.16
C PHE A 79 8.04 -5.80 11.43
N LYS A 80 7.09 -5.86 10.49
CA LYS A 80 5.77 -5.21 10.64
C LYS A 80 4.98 -5.79 11.81
N ALA A 81 4.97 -7.11 11.96
CA ALA A 81 4.24 -7.79 13.05
C ALA A 81 4.83 -7.43 14.42
N VAL A 82 6.14 -7.53 14.59
CA VAL A 82 6.84 -7.19 15.84
C VAL A 82 6.68 -5.70 16.15
N PHE A 83 6.89 -4.83 15.17
CA PHE A 83 6.75 -3.39 15.33
C PHE A 83 5.32 -3.01 15.75
N GLY A 84 4.31 -3.54 15.06
CA GLY A 84 2.91 -3.29 15.36
C GLY A 84 2.53 -3.79 16.76
N TYR A 85 2.99 -4.98 17.14
CA TYR A 85 2.71 -5.56 18.45
C TYR A 85 3.35 -4.77 19.59
N ILE A 86 4.62 -4.38 19.48
CA ILE A 86 5.31 -3.54 20.47
C ILE A 86 4.62 -2.18 20.63
N CYS A 87 4.25 -1.56 19.51
CA CYS A 87 3.53 -0.28 19.53
C CYS A 87 2.16 -0.42 20.21
N PHE A 88 1.40 -1.47 19.88
CA PHE A 88 0.11 -1.74 20.53
C PHE A 88 0.27 -2.01 22.03
N LEU A 89 1.29 -2.75 22.48
CA LEU A 89 1.51 -2.99 23.91
C LEU A 89 1.81 -1.70 24.68
N THR A 90 2.47 -0.74 24.03
CA THR A 90 2.84 0.55 24.63
C THR A 90 1.64 1.50 24.70
N PHE A 91 0.90 1.68 23.60
CA PHE A 91 -0.19 2.67 23.52
C PHE A 91 -1.60 2.09 23.73
N GLN A 92 -1.72 0.77 23.73
CA GLN A 92 -2.94 0.04 24.07
C GLN A 92 -4.13 0.52 23.22
N ASN A 93 -5.26 0.81 23.86
CA ASN A 93 -6.47 1.28 23.21
C ASN A 93 -6.35 2.70 22.60
N ASP A 94 -5.32 3.46 22.97
CA ASP A 94 -5.12 4.82 22.46
C ASP A 94 -4.31 4.85 21.15
N THR A 95 -3.91 3.68 20.63
CA THR A 95 -3.15 3.53 19.38
C THR A 95 -3.84 4.24 18.22
N GLN A 96 -3.20 5.29 17.69
CA GLN A 96 -3.71 6.05 16.56
C GLN A 96 -3.33 5.39 15.23
N GLN A 97 -4.05 5.75 14.17
CA GLN A 97 -3.78 5.25 12.80
C GLN A 97 -2.35 5.56 12.32
N VAL A 98 -1.77 6.66 12.82
CA VAL A 98 -0.38 7.06 12.58
C VAL A 98 0.34 7.07 13.91
N ILE A 99 1.24 6.11 14.12
CA ILE A 99 1.85 5.84 15.44
C ILE A 99 2.63 7.02 16.01
N THR A 100 3.23 7.86 15.16
CA THR A 100 3.98 9.04 15.58
C THR A 100 3.09 10.07 16.28
N ASN A 101 1.76 10.02 16.06
CA ASN A 101 0.81 10.91 16.71
C ASN A 101 0.56 10.54 18.18
N ASN A 102 0.90 9.33 18.60
CA ASN A 102 0.82 8.86 19.98
C ASN A 102 1.96 9.38 20.89
N LEU A 103 2.99 10.01 20.30
CA LEU A 103 4.08 10.57 21.09
C LEU A 103 3.58 11.75 21.96
N PRO A 104 3.85 11.75 23.28
CA PRO A 104 3.23 12.71 24.20
C PRO A 104 3.87 14.11 24.14
N SER A 105 5.17 14.20 23.87
CA SER A 105 5.88 15.49 23.78
C SER A 105 5.58 16.17 22.45
N ALA A 106 4.97 17.36 22.50
CA ALA A 106 4.61 18.13 21.30
C ALA A 106 5.83 18.44 20.41
N GLY A 107 6.97 18.81 21.01
CA GLY A 107 8.20 19.09 20.27
C GLY A 107 8.79 17.83 19.62
N PHE A 108 8.81 16.72 20.35
CA PHE A 108 9.32 15.44 19.84
C PHE A 108 8.44 14.87 18.73
N LYS A 109 7.12 14.89 18.93
CA LYS A 109 6.12 14.54 17.92
C LYS A 109 6.29 15.40 16.66
N GLY A 110 6.45 16.71 16.81
CA GLY A 110 6.68 17.63 15.70
C GLY A 110 7.93 17.27 14.90
N LEU A 111 9.04 16.97 15.58
CA LEU A 111 10.29 16.57 14.93
C LEU A 111 10.15 15.25 14.14
N VAL A 112 9.58 14.21 14.76
CA VAL A 112 9.38 12.91 14.10
C VAL A 112 8.43 13.03 12.91
N ASN A 113 7.34 13.80 13.06
CA ASN A 113 6.40 14.05 11.97
C ASN A 113 7.05 14.83 10.82
N LEU A 114 7.96 15.78 11.09
CA LEU A 114 8.72 16.46 10.05
C LEU A 114 9.55 15.46 9.22
N PHE A 115 10.26 14.53 9.86
CA PHE A 115 10.99 13.47 9.16
C PHE A 115 10.05 12.55 8.36
N LEU A 116 8.85 12.27 8.88
CA LEU A 116 7.85 11.48 8.18
C LEU A 116 7.36 12.20 6.91
N VAL A 117 7.10 13.51 6.99
CA VAL A 117 6.71 14.33 5.83
C VAL A 117 7.85 14.41 4.81
N LEU A 118 9.08 14.68 5.25
CA LEU A 118 10.25 14.69 4.36
C LEU A 118 10.43 13.35 3.65
N LYS A 119 10.29 12.23 4.38
CA LYS A 119 10.30 10.88 3.78
C LYS A 119 9.21 10.76 2.73
N ALA A 120 7.97 11.16 3.03
CA ALA A 120 6.86 11.05 2.09
C ALA A 120 7.12 11.87 0.81
N LEU A 121 7.59 13.11 0.94
CA LEU A 121 7.93 13.99 -0.19
C LEU A 121 9.05 13.43 -1.06
N LEU A 122 10.11 12.90 -0.45
CA LEU A 122 11.23 12.30 -1.18
C LEU A 122 10.87 10.96 -1.83
N SER A 123 9.87 10.26 -1.30
CA SER A 123 9.45 8.94 -1.80
C SER A 123 8.31 9.03 -2.82
N TYR A 124 7.51 10.10 -2.83
CA TYR A 124 6.39 10.30 -3.75
C TYR A 124 6.77 10.23 -5.24
N PRO A 125 7.91 10.78 -5.70
CA PRO A 125 8.29 10.73 -7.11
C PRO A 125 8.38 9.31 -7.69
N LEU A 126 8.79 8.31 -6.89
CA LEU A 126 8.99 6.94 -7.35
C LEU A 126 7.69 6.28 -7.88
N PRO A 127 6.61 6.13 -7.07
CA PRO A 127 5.32 5.63 -7.55
C PRO A 127 4.69 6.59 -8.57
N TYR A 128 4.90 7.90 -8.41
CA TYR A 128 4.32 8.90 -9.32
C TYR A 128 4.84 8.74 -10.75
N TYR A 129 6.16 8.62 -10.94
CA TYR A 129 6.75 8.44 -12.27
C TYR A 129 6.38 7.08 -12.86
N ALA A 130 6.40 6.00 -12.07
CA ALA A 130 5.95 4.69 -12.53
C ALA A 130 4.48 4.70 -12.99
N ALA A 131 3.60 5.37 -12.24
CA ALA A 131 2.20 5.53 -12.61
C ALA A 131 2.03 6.39 -13.87
N CYS A 132 2.76 7.51 -13.97
CA CYS A 132 2.74 8.36 -15.16
C CYS A 132 3.20 7.61 -16.40
N GLU A 133 4.27 6.82 -16.30
CA GLU A 133 4.78 6.01 -17.40
C GLU A 133 3.77 4.94 -17.84
N LEU A 134 3.11 4.26 -16.89
CA LEU A 134 2.06 3.28 -17.19
C LEU A 134 0.85 3.93 -17.88
N LEU A 135 0.38 5.07 -17.36
CA LEU A 135 -0.71 5.84 -17.95
C LEU A 135 -0.35 6.34 -19.34
N GLU A 136 0.88 6.83 -19.53
CA GLU A 136 1.42 7.26 -20.80
C GLU A 136 1.41 6.13 -21.84
N ARG A 137 2.00 4.97 -21.48
CA ARG A 137 2.04 3.79 -22.35
C ARG A 137 0.64 3.29 -22.71
N SER A 138 -0.33 3.45 -21.81
CA SER A 138 -1.70 2.99 -22.02
C SER A 138 -2.59 3.98 -22.79
N LEU A 139 -2.36 5.29 -22.67
CA LEU A 139 -3.29 6.31 -23.16
C LEU A 139 -2.71 7.20 -24.27
N PHE A 140 -1.39 7.37 -24.34
CA PHE A 140 -0.72 8.43 -25.13
C PHE A 140 0.34 7.91 -26.11
N ARG A 141 0.09 6.81 -26.82
CA ARG A 141 0.94 6.28 -27.91
C ARG A 141 0.50 6.70 -29.32
N GLY A 142 -0.50 7.59 -29.45
CA GLY A 142 -1.09 7.97 -30.72
C GLY A 142 -2.00 6.91 -31.35
N LYS A 143 -2.82 7.33 -32.32
CA LYS A 143 -3.71 6.44 -33.08
C LYS A 143 -2.90 5.60 -34.09
N PRO A 144 -3.27 4.34 -34.37
CA PRO A 144 -4.45 3.62 -33.89
C PRO A 144 -4.27 2.91 -32.53
N LYS A 145 -3.08 2.97 -31.92
CA LYS A 145 -2.73 2.19 -30.73
C LYS A 145 -3.39 2.70 -29.45
N THR A 146 -3.67 4.01 -29.36
CA THR A 146 -4.28 4.66 -28.19
C THR A 146 -5.12 5.86 -28.59
N VAL A 147 -5.92 6.39 -27.65
CA VAL A 147 -6.91 7.45 -27.89
C VAL A 147 -6.26 8.83 -28.01
N PHE A 148 -5.21 9.12 -27.24
CA PHE A 148 -4.61 10.45 -27.15
C PHE A 148 -3.30 10.58 -27.93
N PRO A 149 -2.93 11.81 -28.37
CA PRO A 149 -1.67 12.06 -29.04
C PRO A 149 -0.46 11.84 -28.11
N PRO A 150 0.73 11.56 -28.64
CA PRO A 150 1.95 11.41 -27.84
C PRO A 150 2.27 12.66 -27.04
N ILE A 151 2.62 12.47 -25.76
CA ILE A 151 2.95 13.58 -24.84
C ILE A 151 4.37 14.14 -25.04
N TYR A 152 5.25 13.37 -25.66
CA TYR A 152 6.57 13.83 -26.08
C TYR A 152 6.55 14.27 -27.55
N ASP A 153 7.41 15.22 -27.87
CA ASP A 153 7.72 15.57 -29.25
C ASP A 153 8.75 14.61 -29.86
N MET A 154 8.96 14.70 -31.16
CA MET A 154 9.95 13.89 -31.89
C MET A 154 11.38 14.13 -31.36
N ASP A 155 11.63 15.31 -30.78
CA ASP A 155 12.91 15.71 -30.19
C ASP A 155 13.08 15.25 -28.73
N GLY A 156 12.08 14.56 -28.15
CA GLY A 156 12.11 14.09 -26.75
C GLY A 156 11.63 15.11 -25.72
N GLU A 157 11.28 16.33 -26.15
CA GLU A 157 10.74 17.38 -25.30
C GLU A 157 9.29 17.11 -24.88
N LEU A 158 8.96 17.41 -23.62
CA LEU A 158 7.60 17.22 -23.09
C LEU A 158 6.67 18.32 -23.61
N LYS A 159 5.58 17.95 -24.30
CA LYS A 159 4.58 18.91 -24.77
C LYS A 159 3.84 19.55 -23.59
N VAL A 160 3.37 20.78 -23.78
CA VAL A 160 2.57 21.52 -22.77
C VAL A 160 1.35 20.71 -22.29
N TRP A 161 0.67 20.01 -23.20
CA TRP A 161 -0.43 19.12 -22.82
C TRP A 161 0.03 17.91 -21.99
N GLY A 162 1.23 17.37 -22.26
CA GLY A 162 1.84 16.30 -21.46
C GLY A 162 2.18 16.75 -20.05
N LEU A 163 2.65 18.00 -19.90
CA LEU A 163 2.86 18.63 -18.59
C LEU A 163 1.53 18.81 -17.85
N ALA A 164 0.50 19.34 -18.52
CA ALA A 164 -0.83 19.51 -17.93
C ALA A 164 -1.43 18.18 -17.44
N TRP A 165 -1.23 17.08 -18.18
CA TRP A 165 -1.64 15.74 -17.73
C TRP A 165 -0.92 15.31 -16.45
N ARG A 166 0.40 15.48 -16.41
CA ARG A 166 1.23 15.15 -15.24
C ARG A 166 0.84 15.95 -14.00
N GLU A 167 0.61 17.25 -14.17
CA GLU A 167 0.09 18.12 -13.11
C GLU A 167 -1.31 17.69 -12.67
N GLY A 168 -2.18 17.31 -13.60
CA GLY A 168 -3.51 16.78 -13.30
C GLY A 168 -3.48 15.55 -12.39
N VAL A 169 -2.53 14.63 -12.59
CA VAL A 169 -2.33 13.48 -11.70
C VAL A 169 -1.91 13.92 -10.30
N VAL A 170 -1.01 14.90 -10.18
CA VAL A 170 -0.60 15.45 -8.87
C VAL A 170 -1.79 16.09 -8.16
N VAL A 171 -2.52 16.97 -8.85
CA VAL A 171 -3.71 17.63 -8.32
C VAL A 171 -4.75 16.61 -7.85
N PHE A 172 -4.98 15.55 -8.62
CA PHE A 172 -5.87 14.47 -8.22
C PHE A 172 -5.44 13.81 -6.90
N THR A 173 -4.14 13.51 -6.73
CA THR A 173 -3.64 12.94 -5.46
C THR A 173 -3.78 13.91 -4.28
N ILE A 174 -3.63 15.22 -4.50
CA ILE A 174 -3.85 16.26 -3.48
C ILE A 174 -5.32 16.33 -3.10
N LEU A 175 -6.24 16.31 -4.08
CA LEU A 175 -7.68 16.32 -3.82
C LEU A 175 -8.08 15.12 -2.96
N LEU A 176 -7.60 13.91 -3.28
CA LEU A 176 -7.86 12.73 -2.44
C LEU A 176 -7.37 12.92 -1.00
N ALA A 177 -6.19 13.52 -0.81
CA ALA A 177 -5.66 13.80 0.53
C ALA A 177 -6.47 14.86 1.29
N CYS A 178 -7.00 15.87 0.60
CA CYS A 178 -7.86 16.89 1.22
C CYS A 178 -9.24 16.36 1.58
N PHE A 179 -9.81 15.49 0.74
CA PHE A 179 -11.16 15.00 0.98
C PHE A 179 -11.22 13.92 2.04
N ILE A 180 -10.23 13.02 2.15
CA ILE A 180 -10.32 11.80 2.97
C ILE A 180 -9.56 11.93 4.30
N PRO A 181 -10.25 12.17 5.44
CA PRO A 181 -9.59 12.45 6.72
C PRO A 181 -9.07 11.19 7.45
N HIS A 182 -9.52 9.99 7.08
CA HIS A 182 -9.15 8.74 7.75
C HIS A 182 -8.17 7.89 6.93
N PHE A 183 -6.91 7.98 7.32
CA PHE A 183 -5.78 7.31 6.65
C PHE A 183 -5.92 5.79 6.62
N SER A 184 -6.27 5.13 7.73
CA SER A 184 -6.38 3.67 7.80
C SER A 184 -7.54 3.12 6.97
N ILE A 185 -8.69 3.81 6.98
CA ILE A 185 -9.88 3.42 6.19
C ILE A 185 -9.57 3.54 4.70
N LEU A 186 -8.89 4.62 4.29
CA LEU A 186 -8.46 4.79 2.90
C LEU A 186 -7.50 3.68 2.44
N MET A 187 -6.47 3.38 3.24
CA MET A 187 -5.54 2.29 2.93
C MET A 187 -6.25 0.93 2.89
N GLY A 188 -7.17 0.69 3.83
CA GLY A 188 -8.01 -0.51 3.86
C GLY A 188 -8.84 -0.63 2.59
N PHE A 189 -9.48 0.44 2.16
CA PHE A 189 -10.27 0.48 0.92
C PHE A 189 -9.41 0.21 -0.32
N ILE A 190 -8.29 0.92 -0.48
CA ILE A 190 -7.39 0.75 -1.63
C ILE A 190 -6.81 -0.67 -1.65
N GLY A 191 -6.44 -1.21 -0.50
CA GLY A 191 -5.95 -2.59 -0.38
C GLY A 191 -7.01 -3.63 -0.71
N ASN A 192 -8.22 -3.48 -0.19
CA ASN A 192 -9.33 -4.38 -0.47
C ASN A 192 -9.81 -4.29 -1.92
N PHE A 193 -9.67 -3.14 -2.57
CA PHE A 193 -9.97 -2.99 -3.99
C PHE A 193 -8.77 -3.37 -4.86
N THR A 194 -7.81 -2.47 -5.02
CA THR A 194 -6.68 -2.65 -5.95
C THR A 194 -5.69 -3.73 -5.47
N GLY A 195 -5.45 -3.81 -4.17
CA GLY A 195 -4.49 -4.76 -3.60
C GLY A 195 -4.92 -6.22 -3.79
N THR A 196 -6.20 -6.54 -3.57
CA THR A 196 -6.75 -7.89 -3.81
C THR A 196 -6.75 -8.24 -5.30
N MET A 197 -7.07 -7.27 -6.18
CA MET A 197 -6.99 -7.49 -7.63
C MET A 197 -5.55 -7.81 -8.07
N LEU A 198 -4.60 -6.97 -7.69
CA LEU A 198 -3.20 -7.07 -8.12
C LEU A 198 -2.45 -8.24 -7.48
N SER A 199 -2.80 -8.61 -6.24
CA SER A 199 -2.04 -9.61 -5.47
C SER A 199 -2.66 -11.01 -5.53
N LEU A 200 -3.98 -11.12 -5.71
CA LEU A 200 -4.69 -12.39 -5.64
C LEU A 200 -5.35 -12.74 -6.98
N ILE A 201 -6.21 -11.85 -7.51
CA ILE A 201 -7.09 -12.21 -8.63
C ILE A 201 -6.35 -12.24 -9.96
N TRP A 202 -5.70 -11.14 -10.34
CA TRP A 202 -5.06 -11.01 -11.65
C TRP A 202 -3.91 -12.00 -11.87
N PRO A 203 -2.99 -12.22 -10.90
CA PRO A 203 -1.93 -13.21 -11.07
C PRO A 203 -2.48 -14.62 -11.35
N CYS A 204 -3.43 -15.10 -10.53
CA CYS A 204 -4.06 -16.40 -10.73
C CYS A 204 -4.87 -16.48 -12.02
N TYR A 205 -5.61 -15.41 -12.38
CA TYR A 205 -6.35 -15.36 -13.63
C TYR A 205 -5.42 -15.44 -14.85
N PHE A 206 -4.31 -14.70 -14.86
CA PHE A 206 -3.34 -14.74 -15.94
C PHE A 206 -2.58 -16.06 -15.98
N HIS A 207 -2.23 -16.62 -14.83
CA HIS A 207 -1.60 -17.95 -14.73
C HIS A 207 -2.49 -19.02 -15.35
N LEU A 208 -3.77 -19.07 -14.96
CA LEU A 208 -4.77 -19.95 -15.56
C LEU A 208 -4.93 -19.70 -17.06
N LYS A 209 -5.04 -18.45 -17.50
CA LYS A 209 -5.30 -18.12 -18.91
C LYS A 209 -4.12 -18.46 -19.83
N LEU A 210 -2.89 -18.27 -19.36
CA LEU A 210 -1.68 -18.44 -20.16
C LEU A 210 -1.13 -19.87 -20.10
N LYS A 211 -1.30 -20.58 -18.98
CA LYS A 211 -0.65 -21.87 -18.72
C LYS A 211 -1.63 -23.02 -18.51
N ARG A 212 -2.95 -22.83 -18.68
CA ARG A 212 -3.97 -23.86 -18.37
C ARG A 212 -3.64 -25.28 -18.82
N SER A 213 -3.17 -25.43 -20.05
CA SER A 213 -2.94 -26.73 -20.68
C SER A 213 -1.75 -27.48 -20.10
N THR A 214 -0.85 -26.79 -19.39
CA THR A 214 0.36 -27.37 -18.79
C THR A 214 0.25 -27.55 -17.27
N LEU A 215 -0.87 -27.15 -16.66
CA LEU A 215 -1.04 -27.16 -15.21
C LEU A 215 -1.70 -28.44 -14.70
N GLU A 216 -1.27 -28.90 -13.52
CA GLU A 216 -1.94 -29.96 -12.78
C GLU A 216 -3.32 -29.47 -12.30
N THR A 217 -4.31 -30.37 -12.26
CA THR A 217 -5.67 -30.07 -11.79
C THR A 217 -5.69 -29.47 -10.38
N LYS A 218 -4.74 -29.84 -9.51
CA LYS A 218 -4.60 -29.27 -8.16
C LYS A 218 -4.22 -27.79 -8.19
N THR A 219 -3.24 -27.42 -9.02
CA THR A 219 -2.83 -26.02 -9.19
C THR A 219 -3.97 -25.18 -9.76
N ILE A 220 -4.72 -25.74 -10.72
CA ILE A 220 -5.91 -25.08 -11.27
C ILE A 220 -6.96 -24.84 -10.18
N ALA A 221 -7.25 -25.84 -9.35
CA ALA A 221 -8.20 -25.71 -8.25
C ALA A 221 -7.72 -24.68 -7.21
N PHE A 222 -6.42 -24.65 -6.91
CA PHE A 222 -5.82 -23.69 -6.00
C PHE A 222 -5.90 -22.25 -6.53
N ASP A 223 -5.65 -22.02 -7.82
CA ASP A 223 -5.81 -20.70 -8.44
C ASP A 223 -7.27 -20.20 -8.37
N TYR A 224 -8.25 -21.08 -8.65
CA TYR A 224 -9.67 -20.71 -8.49
C TYR A 224 -10.03 -20.42 -7.03
N PHE A 225 -9.46 -21.17 -6.09
CA PHE A 225 -9.65 -20.91 -4.66
C PHE A 225 -9.11 -19.53 -4.26
N ILE A 226 -7.90 -19.17 -4.70
CA ILE A 226 -7.32 -17.83 -4.45
C ILE A 226 -8.20 -16.73 -5.06
N ILE A 227 -8.67 -16.91 -6.30
CA ILE A 227 -9.56 -15.95 -6.95
C ILE A 227 -10.85 -15.77 -6.13
N ALA A 228 -11.49 -16.87 -5.71
CA ALA A 228 -12.71 -16.83 -4.92
C ALA A 228 -12.48 -16.13 -3.57
N LEU A 229 -11.38 -16.45 -2.89
CA LEU A 229 -10.99 -15.81 -1.64
C LEU A 229 -10.75 -14.30 -1.83
N GLY A 230 -10.02 -13.93 -2.89
CA GLY A 230 -9.76 -12.53 -3.22
C GLY A 230 -11.04 -11.74 -3.53
N LEU A 231 -12.01 -12.36 -4.20
CA LEU A 231 -13.33 -11.76 -4.43
C LEU A 231 -14.09 -11.55 -3.12
N VAL A 232 -14.16 -12.57 -2.26
CA VAL A 232 -14.86 -12.48 -0.97
C VAL A 232 -14.24 -11.40 -0.09
N LEU A 233 -12.91 -11.44 0.11
CA LEU A 233 -12.20 -10.47 0.93
C LEU A 233 -12.29 -9.06 0.35
N GLY A 234 -12.13 -8.92 -0.97
CA GLY A 234 -12.22 -7.63 -1.64
C GLY A 234 -13.61 -7.01 -1.56
N ILE A 235 -14.66 -7.79 -1.82
CA ILE A 235 -16.05 -7.31 -1.78
C ILE A 235 -16.44 -6.92 -0.35
N ILE A 236 -16.25 -7.82 0.63
CA ILE A 236 -16.58 -7.54 2.04
C ILE A 236 -15.77 -6.33 2.52
N GLY A 237 -14.46 -6.34 2.30
CA GLY A 237 -13.57 -5.26 2.73
C GLY A 237 -13.89 -3.91 2.09
N MET A 238 -14.32 -3.87 0.83
CA MET A 238 -14.77 -2.64 0.18
C MET A 238 -16.09 -2.13 0.77
N PHE A 239 -17.05 -3.01 1.04
CA PHE A 239 -18.32 -2.62 1.67
C PHE A 239 -18.11 -2.08 3.08
N ASP A 240 -17.30 -2.75 3.90
CA ASP A 240 -17.05 -2.33 5.27
C ASP A 240 -16.21 -1.05 5.33
N SER A 241 -15.13 -0.97 4.53
CA SER A 241 -14.30 0.25 4.47
C SER A 241 -15.10 1.43 3.90
N GLY A 242 -15.96 1.19 2.90
CA GLY A 242 -16.83 2.21 2.32
C GLY A 242 -17.89 2.70 3.29
N THR A 243 -18.52 1.79 4.04
CA THR A 243 -19.50 2.13 5.08
C THR A 243 -18.84 2.90 6.22
N ALA A 244 -17.65 2.46 6.66
CA ALA A 244 -16.86 3.17 7.66
C ALA A 244 -16.47 4.57 7.19
N LEU A 245 -16.12 4.73 5.91
CA LEU A 245 -15.81 6.03 5.32
C LEU A 245 -17.03 6.94 5.29
N ILE A 246 -18.20 6.45 4.86
CA ILE A 246 -19.46 7.22 4.86
C ILE A 246 -19.83 7.63 6.29
N LYS A 247 -19.74 6.70 7.25
CA LYS A 247 -20.03 6.96 8.66
C LYS A 247 -19.12 8.06 9.19
N ALA A 248 -17.83 8.00 8.89
CA ALA A 248 -16.86 9.04 9.24
C ALA A 248 -17.25 10.43 8.72
N TYR A 249 -17.73 10.55 7.47
CA TYR A 249 -18.22 11.83 6.95
C TYR A 249 -19.55 12.27 7.58
N SER A 250 -20.45 11.33 7.90
CA SER A 250 -21.76 11.64 8.47
C SER A 250 -21.72 12.07 9.94
N VAL A 251 -20.75 11.55 10.70
CA VAL A 251 -20.61 11.83 12.14
C VAL A 251 -19.88 13.15 12.39
N GLY A 252 -19.16 13.69 11.39
CA GLY A 252 -18.69 15.07 11.29
C GLY A 252 -17.98 15.65 12.52
N TYR A 253 -16.65 15.74 12.46
CA TYR A 253 -15.75 16.52 13.35
C TYR A 253 -16.10 16.57 14.85
#